data_AF-H3ZPM5-F1
#
_entry.id   AF-H3ZPM5-F1
#
_cell.length_a   1.000
_cell.length_b   1.000
_cell.length_c   1.000
_cell.angle_alpha   90.00
_cell.angle_beta   90.00
_cell.angle_gamma   90.00
#
_symmetry.space_group_name_H-M   'P 1'
#
loop_
_entity.id
_entity.type
_entity.pdbx_description
1 polymer ?
#
loop_
_entity_poly.entity_id
_entity_poly.type
_entity_poly.pdbx_seq_one_letter_code
_entity_poly.pdbx_strand_id
1 'polypeptide(L)'
;MTLEELLHEIKGLEEKELESYKKLLKKLKDPEYADLRNFLLKLTIDETLHKHISEALEKAYREVEELVREYTPEEEVELGTAVLFPGVPTIILPREVNAIGTKIPTDEILEEYFGEFPGEPIVPAELMEEIKEKLREYIKNKEALIMNYEKLSEKAKHPVLKGIAKDIKNNKEQHKKMLEKLLEHYKS
;
A
#
# COMPACT_ATOMS: atom_id res chain seq x y z
N MET A 1 7.52 7.36 -18.46
CA MET A 1 7.70 6.58 -17.22
C MET A 1 7.72 5.10 -17.55
N THR A 2 8.89 4.49 -17.44
CA THR A 2 9.12 3.05 -17.56
C THR A 2 8.51 2.31 -16.36
N LEU A 3 8.49 0.97 -16.42
CA LEU A 3 7.98 0.16 -15.30
C LEU A 3 8.95 0.17 -14.10
N GLU A 4 10.25 0.27 -14.37
CA GLU A 4 11.27 0.43 -13.34
C GLU A 4 11.13 1.77 -12.60
N GLU A 5 11.00 2.89 -13.32
CA GLU A 5 10.80 4.22 -12.73
C GLU A 5 9.55 4.25 -11.83
N LEU A 6 8.47 3.57 -12.27
CA LEU A 6 7.24 3.45 -11.50
C LEU A 6 7.43 2.62 -10.22
N LEU A 7 8.12 1.48 -10.28
CA LEU A 7 8.43 0.67 -9.11
C LEU A 7 9.31 1.43 -8.12
N HIS A 8 10.27 2.19 -8.63
CA HIS A 8 11.14 3.04 -7.82
C HIS A 8 10.34 4.14 -7.09
N GLU A 9 9.42 4.81 -7.80
CA GLU A 9 8.54 5.82 -7.20
C GLU A 9 7.62 5.22 -6.12
N ILE A 10 7.01 4.06 -6.40
CA ILE A 10 6.19 3.33 -5.43
C ILE A 10 6.99 3.04 -4.16
N LYS A 11 8.17 2.43 -4.30
CA LYS A 11 9.04 2.12 -3.16
C LYS A 11 9.35 3.38 -2.33
N GLY A 12 9.71 4.48 -2.99
CA GLY A 12 10.03 5.73 -2.29
C GLY A 12 8.84 6.30 -1.49
N LEU A 13 7.63 6.19 -2.03
CA LEU A 13 6.40 6.59 -1.33
C LEU A 13 6.09 5.67 -0.14
N GLU A 14 6.17 4.35 -0.32
CA GLU A 14 5.98 3.35 0.73
C GLU A 14 6.97 3.56 1.90
N GLU A 15 8.25 3.79 1.59
CA GLU A 15 9.28 4.05 2.58
C GLU A 15 9.03 5.35 3.35
N LYS A 16 8.72 6.44 2.63
CA LYS A 16 8.43 7.74 3.25
C LYS A 16 7.22 7.66 4.18
N GLU A 17 6.17 6.99 3.75
CA GLU A 17 4.94 6.83 4.51
C GLU A 17 5.18 5.97 5.77
N LEU A 18 5.88 4.85 5.62
CA LEU A 18 6.26 3.98 6.74
C LEU A 18 7.08 4.71 7.81
N GLU A 19 8.08 5.50 7.40
CA GLU A 19 8.89 6.29 8.35
C GLU A 19 8.06 7.37 9.05
N SER A 20 7.08 7.95 8.37
CA SER A 20 6.14 8.90 8.96
C SER A 20 5.25 8.23 10.01
N TYR A 21 4.70 7.05 9.72
CA TYR A 21 3.91 6.26 10.68
C TYR A 21 4.73 5.89 11.93
N LYS A 22 5.96 5.39 11.76
CA LYS A 22 6.85 5.07 12.88
C LYS A 22 7.14 6.29 13.76
N LYS A 23 7.33 7.47 13.15
CA LYS A 23 7.53 8.72 13.91
C LYS A 23 6.31 9.08 14.74
N LEU A 24 5.11 8.97 14.17
CA LEU A 24 3.86 9.25 14.89
C LEU A 24 3.62 8.24 16.02
N LEU A 25 3.81 6.94 15.77
CA LEU A 25 3.69 5.90 16.80
C LEU A 25 4.65 6.11 17.98
N LYS A 26 5.87 6.63 17.74
CA LYS A 26 6.82 6.97 18.81
C LYS A 26 6.32 8.10 19.72
N LYS A 27 5.45 8.98 19.23
CA LYS A 27 4.81 10.04 20.02
C LYS A 27 3.60 9.54 20.80
N LEU A 28 2.91 8.51 20.30
CA LEU A 28 1.70 7.94 20.91
C LEU A 28 2.01 6.84 21.94
N LYS A 29 2.93 7.09 22.87
CA LYS A 29 3.34 6.09 23.87
C LYS A 29 2.39 5.99 25.05
N ASP A 30 1.68 7.05 25.37
CA ASP A 30 0.82 7.08 26.54
C ASP A 30 -0.37 6.12 26.41
N PRO A 31 -0.83 5.50 27.51
CA PRO A 31 -1.97 4.57 27.49
C PRO A 31 -3.27 5.21 26.98
N GLU A 32 -3.41 6.52 27.17
CA GLU A 32 -4.58 7.31 26.75
C GLU A 32 -4.75 7.33 25.22
N TYR A 33 -3.70 6.99 24.46
CA TYR A 33 -3.72 6.95 22.99
C TYR A 33 -3.71 5.51 22.45
N ALA A 34 -3.98 4.52 23.30
CA ALA A 34 -3.83 3.11 22.94
C ALA A 34 -4.64 2.74 21.70
N ASP A 35 -5.87 3.23 21.55
CA ASP A 35 -6.73 2.87 20.41
C ASP A 35 -6.25 3.49 19.10
N LEU A 36 -5.90 4.78 19.11
CA LEU A 36 -5.26 5.43 17.95
C LEU A 36 -3.92 4.79 17.62
N ARG A 37 -3.10 4.48 18.62
CA ARG A 37 -1.83 3.76 18.42
C ARG A 37 -2.09 2.39 17.79
N ASN A 38 -3.06 1.63 18.29
CA ASN A 38 -3.38 0.30 17.79
C ASN A 38 -3.90 0.36 16.34
N PHE A 39 -4.73 1.35 16.03
CA PHE A 39 -5.19 1.60 14.67
C PHE A 39 -4.02 1.91 13.72
N LEU A 40 -3.17 2.88 14.08
CA LEU A 40 -2.01 3.25 13.26
C LEU A 40 -0.99 2.11 13.15
N LEU A 41 -0.84 1.29 14.19
CA LEU A 41 0.04 0.13 14.20
C LEU A 41 -0.40 -0.92 13.17
N LYS A 42 -1.71 -1.20 13.07
CA LYS A 42 -2.25 -2.12 12.05
C LYS A 42 -1.89 -1.65 10.64
N LEU A 43 -2.11 -0.36 10.34
CA LEU A 43 -1.71 0.23 9.07
C LEU A 43 -0.19 0.12 8.85
N THR A 44 0.60 0.43 9.88
CA THR A 44 2.07 0.39 9.81
C THR A 44 2.61 -1.00 9.49
N ILE A 45 1.96 -2.06 9.97
CA ILE A 45 2.32 -3.45 9.67
C ILE A 45 2.15 -3.70 8.16
N ASP A 46 1.00 -3.35 7.60
CA ASP A 46 0.72 -3.51 6.18
C ASP A 46 1.68 -2.68 5.32
N GLU A 47 1.95 -1.42 5.70
CA GLU A 47 2.95 -0.57 5.03
C GLU A 47 4.37 -1.16 5.06
N THR A 48 4.74 -1.85 6.15
CA THR A 48 6.03 -2.54 6.24
C THR A 48 6.12 -3.67 5.21
N LEU A 49 5.04 -4.43 5.04
CA LEU A 49 4.97 -5.49 4.04
C LEU A 49 5.04 -4.93 2.63
N HIS A 50 4.25 -3.89 2.33
CA HIS A 50 4.24 -3.26 1.00
C HIS A 50 5.58 -2.67 0.59
N LYS A 51 6.29 -2.03 1.52
CA LYS A 51 7.66 -1.55 1.30
C LYS A 51 8.59 -2.70 0.88
N HIS A 52 8.57 -3.83 1.58
CA HIS A 52 9.45 -4.95 1.23
C HIS A 52 9.03 -5.67 -0.05
N ILE A 53 7.73 -5.75 -0.33
CA ILE A 53 7.23 -6.30 -1.59
C ILE A 53 7.68 -5.42 -2.76
N SER A 54 7.49 -4.09 -2.67
CA SER A 54 7.91 -3.16 -3.74
C SER A 54 9.41 -3.21 -4.01
N GLU A 55 10.26 -3.32 -2.97
CA GLU A 55 11.71 -3.55 -3.11
C GLU A 55 12.03 -4.86 -3.85
N ALA A 56 11.38 -5.95 -3.47
CA ALA A 56 11.58 -7.25 -4.10
C ALA A 56 11.14 -7.23 -5.57
N LEU A 57 10.05 -6.55 -5.88
CA LEU A 57 9.55 -6.40 -7.25
C LEU A 57 10.50 -5.55 -8.12
N GLU A 58 11.00 -4.43 -7.60
CA GLU A 58 11.99 -3.60 -8.31
C GLU A 58 13.26 -4.41 -8.60
N LYS A 59 13.77 -5.14 -7.60
CA LYS A 59 14.96 -5.98 -7.77
C LYS A 59 14.73 -7.08 -8.81
N ALA A 60 13.61 -7.80 -8.73
CA ALA A 60 13.28 -8.85 -9.68
C ALA A 60 13.14 -8.29 -11.11
N TYR A 61 12.54 -7.11 -11.27
CA TYR A 61 12.41 -6.48 -12.58
C TYR A 61 13.76 -6.10 -13.19
N ARG A 62 14.68 -5.56 -12.39
CA ARG A 62 16.06 -5.26 -12.83
C ARG A 62 16.81 -6.51 -13.28
N GLU A 63 16.75 -7.59 -12.49
CA GLU A 63 17.41 -8.85 -12.85
C GLU A 63 16.84 -9.43 -14.15
N VAL A 64 15.52 -9.37 -14.35
CA VAL A 64 14.89 -9.80 -15.61
C VAL A 64 15.31 -8.92 -16.78
N GLU A 65 15.39 -7.61 -16.59
CA GLU A 65 15.85 -6.68 -17.63
C GLU A 65 17.31 -6.92 -18.01
N GLU A 66 18.19 -7.19 -17.05
CA GLU A 66 19.58 -7.58 -17.28
C GLU A 66 19.68 -8.87 -18.10
N LEU A 67 18.91 -9.90 -17.74
CA LEU A 67 18.84 -11.16 -18.49
C LEU A 67 18.35 -10.96 -19.93
N VAL A 68 17.31 -10.13 -20.13
CA VAL A 68 16.81 -9.81 -21.48
C VAL A 68 17.90 -9.09 -22.29
N ARG A 69 18.61 -8.13 -21.70
CA ARG A 69 19.69 -7.41 -22.39
C ARG A 69 20.89 -8.30 -22.74
N GLU A 70 21.23 -9.25 -21.88
CA GLU A 70 22.39 -10.14 -22.08
C GLU A 70 22.13 -11.22 -23.14
N TYR A 71 20.89 -11.73 -23.21
CA TYR A 71 20.56 -12.92 -24.00
C TYR A 71 19.60 -12.67 -25.19
N THR A 72 19.12 -11.44 -25.40
CA THR A 72 18.25 -11.11 -26.56
C THR A 72 19.05 -10.34 -27.62
N PRO A 73 19.01 -10.75 -28.91
CA PRO A 73 19.65 -10.00 -30.00
C PRO A 73 19.14 -8.55 -30.07
N GLU A 74 20.03 -7.61 -30.38
CA GLU A 74 19.78 -6.15 -30.36
C GLU A 74 18.56 -5.69 -31.20
N GLU A 75 18.08 -6.50 -32.15
CA GLU A 75 16.93 -6.19 -33.02
C GLU A 75 15.55 -6.51 -32.41
N GLU A 76 15.46 -7.19 -31.26
CA GLU A 76 14.19 -7.53 -30.58
C GLU A 76 14.02 -6.91 -29.19
N VAL A 77 14.84 -5.90 -28.85
CA VAL A 77 14.89 -5.26 -27.52
C VAL A 77 13.75 -4.25 -27.32
N GLU A 78 12.51 -4.69 -27.53
CA GLU A 78 11.39 -4.11 -26.82
C GLU A 78 10.97 -5.10 -25.73
N LEU A 79 10.99 -4.65 -24.47
CA LEU A 79 10.41 -5.32 -23.29
C LEU A 79 8.87 -5.46 -23.38
N GLY A 80 8.36 -5.52 -24.61
CA GLY A 80 7.01 -5.80 -25.01
C GLY A 80 6.85 -6.93 -26.06
N THR A 81 7.90 -7.34 -26.77
CA THR A 81 7.87 -8.41 -27.80
C THR A 81 8.59 -9.68 -27.38
N ALA A 82 9.49 -9.64 -26.39
CA ALA A 82 9.94 -10.85 -25.71
C ALA A 82 8.72 -11.47 -24.99
N VAL A 83 8.10 -12.45 -25.65
CA VAL A 83 7.00 -13.23 -25.13
C VAL A 83 7.51 -13.97 -23.90
N LEU A 84 7.37 -13.36 -22.72
CA LEU A 84 7.29 -14.10 -21.47
C LEU A 84 6.14 -15.09 -21.67
N PHE A 85 6.43 -16.38 -21.87
CA PHE A 85 5.42 -17.42 -22.06
C PHE A 85 4.29 -17.20 -21.04
N PRO A 86 3.10 -16.72 -21.47
CA PRO A 86 1.97 -16.60 -20.58
C PRO A 86 1.49 -18.04 -20.35
N GLY A 87 1.92 -18.66 -19.25
CA GLY A 87 1.43 -19.98 -18.88
C GLY A 87 2.48 -21.10 -18.79
N VAL A 88 3.60 -20.88 -18.11
CA VAL A 88 4.16 -21.98 -17.29
C VAL A 88 3.62 -21.82 -15.87
N PRO A 89 2.43 -22.36 -15.55
CA PRO A 89 1.92 -22.38 -14.20
C PRO A 89 2.78 -23.37 -13.40
N THR A 90 3.44 -22.90 -12.36
CA THR A 90 3.96 -23.80 -11.32
C THR A 90 3.76 -23.14 -9.97
N ILE A 91 2.49 -23.14 -9.54
CA ILE A 91 2.00 -23.64 -8.26
C ILE A 91 0.48 -23.36 -8.31
N ILE A 92 -0.30 -24.43 -8.47
CA ILE A 92 -1.73 -24.38 -8.16
C ILE A 92 -1.81 -24.36 -6.63
N LEU A 93 -1.98 -23.18 -6.05
CA LEU A 93 -2.42 -23.09 -4.66
C LEU A 93 -3.85 -23.63 -4.60
N PRO A 94 -4.18 -24.55 -3.68
CA PRO A 94 -5.53 -25.06 -3.55
C PRO A 94 -6.50 -23.90 -3.33
N ARG A 95 -7.53 -23.86 -4.17
CA ARG A 95 -8.69 -22.98 -4.00
C ARG A 95 -9.39 -23.39 -2.71
N GLU A 96 -9.03 -22.74 -1.62
CA GLU A 96 -9.83 -22.52 -0.41
C GLU A 96 -8.97 -21.76 0.61
N VAL A 97 -8.74 -20.48 0.35
CA VAL A 97 -8.53 -19.50 1.41
C VAL A 97 -9.45 -18.35 1.07
N ASN A 98 -10.53 -18.19 1.83
CA ASN A 98 -11.33 -16.98 1.75
C ASN A 98 -10.37 -15.79 1.89
N ALA A 99 -10.29 -14.97 0.84
CA ALA A 99 -9.33 -13.89 0.76
C ALA A 99 -9.55 -12.88 1.90
N ILE A 100 -8.61 -12.82 2.82
CA ILE A 100 -8.51 -11.74 3.80
C ILE A 100 -8.33 -10.44 2.97
N GLY A 101 -9.25 -9.48 3.11
CA GLY A 101 -9.07 -8.12 2.59
C GLY A 101 -9.53 -7.81 1.16
N THR A 102 -10.41 -8.58 0.53
CA THR A 102 -10.88 -8.29 -0.85
C THR A 102 -12.04 -7.29 -0.95
N LYS A 103 -12.69 -6.93 0.16
CA LYS A 103 -13.80 -5.95 0.17
C LYS A 103 -13.39 -4.69 0.90
N ILE A 104 -13.51 -3.56 0.19
CA ILE A 104 -13.47 -2.24 0.82
C ILE A 104 -14.62 -2.19 1.85
N PRO A 105 -14.34 -1.87 3.13
CA PRO A 105 -15.38 -1.75 4.15
C PRO A 105 -16.50 -0.80 3.68
N THR A 106 -17.76 -1.20 3.88
CA THR A 106 -18.91 -0.32 3.59
C THR A 106 -19.00 0.79 4.64
N ASP A 107 -19.72 1.87 4.32
CA ASP A 107 -19.87 2.99 5.27
C ASP A 107 -20.57 2.54 6.55
N GLU A 108 -21.58 1.67 6.45
CA GLU A 108 -22.28 1.07 7.60
C GLU A 108 -21.33 0.34 8.55
N ILE A 109 -20.41 -0.49 8.03
CA ILE A 109 -19.43 -1.23 8.84
C ILE A 109 -18.44 -0.27 9.51
N LEU A 110 -18.04 0.79 8.80
CA LEU A 110 -17.13 1.79 9.36
C LEU A 110 -17.82 2.62 10.44
N GLU A 111 -19.09 2.99 10.26
CA GLU A 111 -19.89 3.67 11.27
C GLU A 111 -20.07 2.83 12.52
N GLU A 112 -20.29 1.52 12.39
CA GLU A 112 -20.32 0.59 13.53
C GLU A 112 -18.97 0.54 14.25
N TYR A 113 -17.87 0.32 13.51
CA TYR A 113 -16.52 0.26 14.08
C TYR A 113 -16.12 1.58 14.78
N PHE A 114 -16.37 2.73 14.15
CA PHE A 114 -16.03 4.04 14.70
C PHE A 114 -17.06 4.54 15.72
N GLY A 115 -18.26 3.96 15.77
CA GLY A 115 -19.26 4.19 16.82
C GLY A 115 -18.85 3.52 18.14
N GLU A 116 -18.17 2.38 18.08
CA GLU A 116 -17.55 1.73 19.25
C GLU A 116 -16.13 2.22 19.55
N PHE A 117 -15.48 2.90 18.59
CA PHE A 117 -14.17 3.51 18.80
C PHE A 117 -14.31 4.67 19.79
N PRO A 118 -13.47 4.73 20.84
CA PRO A 118 -13.56 5.82 21.79
C PRO A 118 -13.39 7.16 21.08
N GLY A 119 -14.16 8.17 21.52
CA GLY A 119 -14.13 9.54 20.99
C GLY A 119 -12.74 10.16 20.99
N GLU A 120 -12.61 11.40 20.49
CA GLU A 120 -11.32 12.10 20.37
C GLU A 120 -10.38 11.78 21.55
N PRO A 121 -9.19 11.17 21.30
CA PRO A 121 -8.28 10.87 22.39
C PRO A 121 -7.95 12.18 23.11
N ILE A 122 -7.99 12.17 24.45
CA ILE A 122 -7.73 13.34 25.28
C ILE A 122 -6.23 13.65 25.20
N VAL A 123 -5.81 14.27 24.10
CA VAL A 123 -4.45 14.75 23.83
C VAL A 123 -4.39 16.27 24.04
N PRO A 124 -3.21 16.86 24.27
CA PRO A 124 -3.02 18.30 24.10
C PRO A 124 -3.52 18.76 22.73
N ALA A 125 -4.23 19.89 22.65
CA ALA A 125 -4.82 20.39 21.40
C ALA A 125 -3.79 20.52 20.26
N GLU A 126 -2.56 20.92 20.58
CA GLU A 126 -1.45 21.01 19.63
C GLU A 126 -1.10 19.64 19.02
N LEU A 127 -1.14 18.57 19.81
CA LEU A 127 -0.88 17.21 19.34
C LEU A 127 -2.07 16.69 18.50
N MET A 128 -3.30 17.05 18.84
CA MET A 128 -4.47 16.70 18.04
C MET A 128 -4.40 17.32 16.64
N GLU A 129 -4.03 18.60 16.55
CA GLU A 129 -3.85 19.26 15.25
C GLU A 129 -2.72 18.62 14.45
N GLU A 130 -1.60 18.27 15.09
CA GLU A 130 -0.52 17.52 14.42
C GLU A 130 -1.03 16.17 13.89
N ILE A 131 -1.82 15.44 14.67
CA ILE A 131 -2.42 14.16 14.25
C ILE A 131 -3.34 14.39 13.05
N LYS A 132 -4.23 15.38 13.11
CA LYS A 132 -5.17 15.71 12.01
C LYS A 132 -4.41 16.09 10.73
N GLU A 133 -3.32 16.85 10.84
CA GLU A 133 -2.45 17.17 9.71
C GLU A 133 -1.78 15.92 9.13
N LYS A 134 -1.25 15.04 9.99
CA LYS A 134 -0.64 13.77 9.56
C LYS A 134 -1.63 12.84 8.87
N LEU A 135 -2.86 12.74 9.37
CA LEU A 135 -3.91 11.94 8.72
C LEU A 135 -4.20 12.44 7.31
N ARG A 136 -4.26 13.77 7.09
CA ARG A 136 -4.43 14.34 5.74
C ARG A 136 -3.24 14.05 4.83
N GLU A 137 -2.02 14.10 5.36
CA GLU A 137 -0.82 13.72 4.62
C GLU A 137 -0.87 12.24 4.20
N TYR A 138 -1.28 11.33 5.10
CA TYR A 138 -1.43 9.92 4.79
C TYR A 138 -2.49 9.67 3.72
N ILE A 139 -3.67 10.29 3.83
CA ILE A 139 -4.73 10.17 2.81
C ILE A 139 -4.19 10.56 1.42
N LYS A 140 -3.45 11.67 1.32
CA LYS A 140 -2.84 12.12 0.07
C LYS A 140 -1.78 11.14 -0.46
N ASN A 141 -0.96 10.57 0.43
CA ASN A 141 0.03 9.57 0.04
C ASN A 141 -0.66 8.28 -0.44
N LYS A 142 -1.76 7.84 0.19
CA LYS A 142 -2.56 6.71 -0.28
C LYS A 142 -3.11 6.96 -1.68
N GLU A 143 -3.62 8.15 -1.97
CA GLU A 143 -4.09 8.50 -3.32
C GLU A 143 -2.98 8.34 -4.37
N ALA A 144 -1.78 8.85 -4.09
CA ALA A 144 -0.65 8.69 -4.99
C ALA A 144 -0.26 7.23 -5.19
N LEU A 145 -0.21 6.43 -4.11
CA LEU A 145 0.09 5.00 -4.17
C LEU A 145 -0.98 4.23 -4.95
N ILE A 146 -2.28 4.51 -4.73
CA ILE A 146 -3.39 3.90 -5.47
C ILE A 146 -3.22 4.15 -6.98
N MET A 147 -2.96 5.40 -7.37
CA MET A 147 -2.73 5.74 -8.77
C MET A 147 -1.52 5.03 -9.37
N ASN A 148 -0.44 4.89 -8.59
CA ASN A 148 0.79 4.27 -9.08
C ASN A 148 0.67 2.74 -9.17
N TYR A 149 0.01 2.07 -8.21
CA TYR A 149 -0.30 0.64 -8.31
C TYR A 149 -1.31 0.33 -9.41
N GLU A 150 -2.28 1.21 -9.68
CA GLU A 150 -3.18 1.05 -10.83
C GLU A 150 -2.38 1.04 -12.14
N LYS A 151 -1.54 2.07 -12.36
CA LYS A 151 -0.64 2.16 -13.52
C LYS A 151 0.28 0.94 -13.63
N LEU A 152 0.78 0.44 -12.50
CA LEU A 152 1.64 -0.74 -12.48
C LEU A 152 0.87 -1.98 -12.95
N SER A 153 -0.37 -2.16 -12.47
CA SER A 153 -1.21 -3.28 -12.85
C SER A 153 -1.62 -3.25 -14.33
N GLU A 154 -1.79 -2.06 -14.91
CA GLU A 154 -2.11 -1.86 -16.33
C GLU A 154 -0.90 -2.14 -17.23
N LYS A 155 0.29 -1.65 -16.85
CA LYS A 155 1.52 -1.75 -17.64
C LYS A 155 2.23 -3.09 -17.52
N ALA A 156 2.16 -3.74 -16.36
CA ALA A 156 2.80 -5.02 -16.14
C ALA A 156 2.27 -6.04 -17.16
N LYS A 157 3.13 -6.85 -17.78
CA LYS A 157 2.67 -7.98 -18.61
C LYS A 157 2.56 -9.28 -17.81
N HIS A 158 3.41 -9.44 -16.79
CA HIS A 158 3.48 -10.64 -15.97
C HIS A 158 2.28 -10.76 -15.02
N PRO A 159 1.55 -11.90 -15.00
CA PRO A 159 0.30 -12.03 -14.23
C PRO A 159 0.50 -11.91 -12.71
N VAL A 160 1.63 -12.39 -12.17
CA VAL A 160 1.92 -12.26 -10.73
C VAL A 160 2.10 -10.79 -10.33
N LEU A 161 2.81 -10.01 -11.15
CA LEU A 161 3.01 -8.58 -10.88
C LEU A 161 1.68 -7.81 -10.95
N LYS A 162 0.83 -8.15 -11.93
CA LYS A 162 -0.53 -7.60 -12.00
C LYS A 162 -1.36 -7.91 -10.76
N GLY A 163 -1.33 -9.17 -10.30
CA GLY A 163 -2.06 -9.63 -9.12
C GLY A 163 -1.63 -8.87 -7.88
N ILE A 164 -0.32 -8.86 -7.59
CA ILE A 164 0.24 -8.15 -6.44
C ILE A 164 -0.10 -6.65 -6.48
N ALA A 165 0.07 -6.00 -7.63
CA ALA A 165 -0.25 -4.58 -7.77
C ALA A 165 -1.73 -4.28 -7.47
N LYS A 166 -2.66 -5.12 -7.95
CA LYS A 166 -4.09 -4.98 -7.68
C LYS A 166 -4.44 -5.20 -6.20
N ASP A 167 -3.86 -6.23 -5.59
CA ASP A 167 -4.14 -6.55 -4.19
C ASP A 167 -3.63 -5.43 -3.25
N ILE A 168 -2.40 -4.93 -3.50
CA ILE A 168 -1.87 -3.80 -2.72
C ILE A 168 -2.71 -2.55 -2.95
N LYS A 169 -3.06 -2.22 -4.21
CA LYS A 169 -3.95 -1.09 -4.51
C LYS A 169 -5.24 -1.15 -3.69
N ASN A 170 -5.94 -2.29 -3.71
CA ASN A 170 -7.19 -2.47 -2.98
C ASN A 170 -7.01 -2.25 -1.47
N ASN A 171 -5.90 -2.72 -0.90
CA ASN A 171 -5.56 -2.49 0.50
C ASN A 171 -5.26 -0.99 0.77
N LYS A 172 -4.58 -0.27 -0.14
CA LYS A 172 -4.40 1.19 -0.03
C LYS A 172 -5.73 1.95 -0.08
N GLU A 173 -6.69 1.51 -0.88
CA GLU A 173 -8.06 2.08 -0.91
C GLU A 173 -8.78 1.87 0.43
N GLN A 174 -8.60 0.70 1.05
CA GLN A 174 -9.12 0.43 2.40
C GLN A 174 -8.49 1.34 3.45
N HIS A 175 -7.16 1.46 3.44
CA HIS A 175 -6.43 2.34 4.34
C HIS A 175 -6.90 3.79 4.20
N LYS A 176 -7.03 4.28 2.97
CA LYS A 176 -7.54 5.62 2.68
C LYS A 176 -8.90 5.84 3.33
N LYS A 177 -9.84 4.92 3.09
CA LYS A 177 -11.21 5.01 3.61
C LYS A 177 -11.25 4.99 5.15
N MET A 178 -10.44 4.15 5.78
CA MET A 178 -10.32 4.10 7.24
C MET A 178 -9.75 5.39 7.82
N LEU A 179 -8.74 5.99 7.16
CA LEU A 179 -8.14 7.27 7.58
C LEU A 179 -9.11 8.44 7.41
N GLU A 180 -9.88 8.46 6.32
CA GLU A 180 -10.92 9.47 6.08
C GLU A 180 -11.99 9.42 7.17
N LYS A 181 -12.48 8.22 7.51
CA LYS A 181 -13.47 8.06 8.58
C LYS A 181 -12.92 8.43 9.96
N LEU A 182 -11.68 8.08 10.27
CA LEU A 182 -11.03 8.53 11.50
C LEU A 182 -10.96 10.07 11.56
N LEU A 183 -10.61 10.72 10.46
CA LEU A 183 -10.54 12.18 10.38
C LEU A 183 -11.91 12.86 10.50
N GLU A 184 -12.98 12.24 9.96
CA GLU A 184 -14.37 12.69 10.15
C GLU A 184 -14.81 12.57 11.61
N HIS A 185 -14.47 11.45 12.25
CA HIS A 185 -14.77 11.21 13.66
C HIS A 185 -14.11 12.27 14.56
N TYR A 186 -12.87 12.69 14.27
CA TYR A 186 -12.20 13.78 14.99
C TYR A 186 -12.63 15.20 14.57
N LYS A 187 -13.62 15.37 13.71
CA LYS A 187 -14.20 16.70 13.42
C LYS A 187 -15.51 16.95 14.15
N SER A 188 -16.09 15.90 14.71
CA SER A 188 -17.38 15.89 15.40
C SER A 188 -17.17 15.96 16.89
#